data_AF-A0A642V268-F1
#
_entry.id   AF-A0A642V268-F1
#
_cell.length_a   1.000
_cell.length_b   1.000
_cell.length_c   1.000
_cell.angle_alpha   90.00
_cell.angle_beta   90.00
_cell.angle_gamma   90.00
#
_symmetry.space_group_name_H-M   'P 1'
#
loop_
_entity.id
_entity.type
_entity.pdbx_description
1 polymer ?
#
loop_
_entity_poly.entity_id
_entity_poly.type
_entity_poly.pdbx_seq_one_letter_code
_entity_poly.pdbx_strand_id
1 'polypeptide(L)'
;MVNQPDAESKVKVLDTVWKFVESYLESTNSKPGVSFELRSLQLKANAIEELKHCINQGMLEAVFATLAFTYFDVSQGSFGLWHQHLQGARSLLDLHCSDKSQLQAACQSLPGLQHAITLLAWYDITGVIASIRANKVCSRALIFDDWHRDIMDNSFFDLVGCTRHTFDALVKVIKSGVATARSIATFLECLNDVLSINDSAQLVAESQHANMGWKYICLLTTINHCFPQPVLRHIQDTLVSKICIIINSLIVGSTLYKHFALPVFVAAMNASNPEHLSIIRGYWEYMAAGEFPLYPDALGICESHWYELGISSDQRRSSV
;
A
#
# COMPACT_ATOMS: atom_id res chain seq x y z
N MET A 1 24.32 27.45 -3.05
CA MET A 1 25.14 26.56 -3.88
C MET A 1 25.15 25.21 -3.20
N VAL A 2 24.30 24.28 -3.65
CA VAL A 2 24.35 22.88 -3.18
C VAL A 2 25.55 22.26 -3.88
N ASN A 3 26.56 21.82 -3.13
CA ASN A 3 27.68 21.08 -3.68
C ASN A 3 27.12 19.86 -4.39
N GLN A 4 27.45 19.69 -5.68
CA GLN A 4 27.10 18.45 -6.38
C GLN A 4 27.73 17.29 -5.61
N PRO A 5 26.93 16.32 -5.14
CA PRO A 5 27.45 15.15 -4.47
C PRO A 5 28.27 14.32 -5.46
N ASP A 6 29.40 13.80 -4.99
CA ASP A 6 30.34 13.02 -5.79
C ASP A 6 29.64 11.78 -6.38
N ALA A 7 30.00 11.41 -7.61
CA ALA A 7 29.50 10.20 -8.27
C ALA A 7 29.78 8.95 -7.41
N GLU A 8 30.85 8.97 -6.63
CA GLU A 8 31.21 7.91 -5.68
C GLU A 8 30.15 7.72 -4.58
N SER A 9 29.57 8.81 -4.06
CA SER A 9 28.50 8.75 -3.04
C SER A 9 27.21 8.15 -3.59
N LYS A 10 26.88 8.39 -4.87
CA LYS A 10 25.68 7.84 -5.54
C LYS A 10 25.76 6.32 -5.67
N VAL A 11 26.91 5.83 -6.13
CA VAL A 11 27.13 4.39 -6.32
C VAL A 11 27.12 3.67 -4.98
N LYS A 12 27.72 4.27 -3.94
CA LYS A 12 27.84 3.68 -2.62
C LYS A 12 26.49 3.41 -1.94
N VAL A 13 25.54 4.34 -1.98
CA VAL A 13 24.23 4.14 -1.31
C VAL A 13 23.41 3.04 -1.98
N LEU A 14 23.38 3.01 -3.32
CA LEU A 14 22.65 1.99 -4.07
C LEU A 14 23.27 0.61 -3.88
N ASP A 15 24.61 0.52 -3.89
CA ASP A 15 25.34 -0.72 -3.61
C ASP A 15 25.08 -1.24 -2.19
N THR A 16 25.06 -0.35 -1.19
CA THR A 16 24.82 -0.75 0.21
C THR A 16 23.38 -1.24 0.42
N VAL A 17 22.40 -0.55 -0.17
CA VAL A 17 20.99 -0.97 -0.15
C VAL A 17 20.81 -2.29 -0.87
N TRP A 18 21.45 -2.47 -2.03
CA TRP A 18 21.36 -3.70 -2.80
C TRP A 18 21.96 -4.90 -2.04
N LYS A 19 23.13 -4.73 -1.42
CA LYS A 19 23.74 -5.75 -0.53
C LYS A 19 22.83 -6.14 0.63
N PHE A 20 22.11 -5.18 1.20
CA PHE A 20 21.10 -5.47 2.22
C PHE A 20 19.95 -6.31 1.64
N VAL A 21 19.40 -5.93 0.49
CA VAL A 21 18.31 -6.67 -0.18
C VAL A 21 18.75 -8.09 -0.54
N GLU A 22 19.92 -8.27 -1.14
CA GLU A 22 20.50 -9.59 -1.46
C GLU A 22 20.66 -10.45 -0.21
N SER A 23 21.31 -9.91 0.83
CA SER A 23 21.47 -10.63 2.09
C SER A 23 20.13 -10.98 2.72
N TYR A 24 19.09 -10.16 2.55
CA TYR A 24 17.77 -10.50 3.06
C TYR A 24 17.10 -11.63 2.25
N LEU A 25 17.19 -11.61 0.93
CA LEU A 25 16.65 -12.67 0.08
C LEU A 25 17.35 -14.02 0.31
N GLU A 26 18.65 -14.00 0.58
CA GLU A 26 19.39 -15.20 1.01
C GLU A 26 18.88 -15.75 2.35
N SER A 27 18.47 -14.84 3.25
CA SER A 27 17.91 -15.17 4.57
C SER A 27 16.56 -15.86 4.50
N THR A 28 15.70 -15.46 3.56
CA THR A 28 14.37 -16.06 3.42
C THR A 28 14.44 -17.46 2.82
N ASN A 29 15.48 -17.74 2.03
CA ASN A 29 15.71 -19.02 1.36
C ASN A 29 16.41 -20.09 2.24
N SER A 30 16.93 -19.71 3.40
CA SER A 30 17.70 -20.60 4.29
C SER A 30 17.23 -20.43 5.74
N LYS A 31 17.25 -21.46 6.58
CA LYS A 31 17.07 -21.26 8.04
C LYS A 31 18.27 -20.45 8.56
N PRO A 32 18.13 -19.14 8.85
CA PRO A 32 19.29 -18.33 9.17
C PRO A 32 19.77 -18.67 10.58
N GLY A 33 21.09 -18.80 10.74
CA GLY A 33 21.70 -18.83 12.07
C GLY A 33 21.77 -17.42 12.66
N VAL A 34 21.94 -17.31 13.99
CA VAL A 34 22.05 -16.03 14.72
C VAL A 34 23.11 -15.08 14.13
N SER A 35 24.21 -15.61 13.61
CA SER A 35 25.26 -14.83 12.94
C SER A 35 24.79 -14.17 11.64
N PHE A 36 23.85 -14.79 10.93
CA PHE A 36 23.27 -14.29 9.70
C PHE A 36 22.30 -13.13 9.99
N GLU A 37 21.43 -13.27 11.00
CA GLU A 37 20.51 -12.22 11.43
C GLU A 37 21.25 -10.95 11.85
N LEU A 38 22.32 -11.11 12.66
CA LEU A 38 23.20 -10.00 13.05
C LEU A 38 23.82 -9.30 11.84
N ARG A 39 24.28 -10.06 10.85
CA ARG A 39 24.85 -9.51 9.61
C ARG A 39 23.80 -8.75 8.79
N SER A 40 22.60 -9.30 8.66
CA SER A 40 21.49 -8.63 7.95
C SER A 40 21.08 -7.32 8.64
N LEU A 41 21.01 -7.31 9.98
CA LEU A 41 20.75 -6.10 10.76
C LEU A 41 21.85 -5.05 10.60
N GLN A 42 23.12 -5.45 10.58
CA GLN A 42 24.25 -4.56 10.32
C GLN A 42 24.17 -3.95 8.91
N LEU A 43 23.88 -4.76 7.89
CA LEU A 43 23.70 -4.27 6.52
C LEU A 43 22.54 -3.29 6.41
N LYS A 44 21.42 -3.57 7.08
CA LYS A 44 20.27 -2.66 7.17
C LYS A 44 20.66 -1.32 7.82
N ALA A 45 21.36 -1.36 8.96
CA ALA A 45 21.79 -0.17 9.67
C ALA A 45 22.72 0.71 8.82
N ASN A 46 23.72 0.10 8.17
CA ASN A 46 24.62 0.81 7.27
C ASN A 46 23.88 1.44 6.08
N ALA A 47 22.93 0.70 5.47
CA ALA A 47 22.14 1.20 4.36
C ALA A 47 21.25 2.39 4.76
N ILE A 48 20.69 2.39 5.98
CA ILE A 48 19.92 3.52 6.52
C ILE A 48 20.83 4.74 6.78
N GLU A 49 22.03 4.52 7.32
CA GLU A 49 22.99 5.60 7.59
C GLU A 49 23.45 6.29 6.30
N GLU A 50 23.80 5.50 5.28
CA GLU A 50 24.15 6.02 3.94
C GLU A 50 22.97 6.74 3.28
N LEU A 51 21.76 6.18 3.37
CA LEU A 51 20.56 6.86 2.88
C LEU A 51 20.36 8.21 3.56
N LYS A 52 20.49 8.27 4.89
CA LYS A 52 20.39 9.52 5.65
C LYS A 52 21.45 10.52 5.20
N HIS A 53 22.67 10.08 4.94
CA HIS A 53 23.73 10.93 4.41
C HIS A 53 23.35 11.52 3.04
N CYS A 54 22.89 10.69 2.09
CA CYS A 54 22.46 11.14 0.77
C CYS A 54 21.26 12.08 0.82
N ILE A 55 20.29 11.83 1.71
CA ILE A 55 19.15 12.74 1.94
C ILE A 55 19.64 14.11 2.42
N ASN A 56 20.55 14.13 3.41
CA ASN A 56 21.10 15.38 3.95
C ASN A 56 21.94 16.17 2.92
N GLN A 57 22.53 15.47 1.94
CA GLN A 57 23.22 16.10 0.81
C GLN A 57 22.27 16.55 -0.30
N GLY A 58 20.98 16.24 -0.21
CA GLY A 58 20.00 16.58 -1.24
C GLY A 58 20.19 15.76 -2.52
N MET A 59 20.58 14.49 -2.44
CA MET A 59 20.75 13.62 -3.60
C MET A 59 19.40 13.10 -4.08
N LEU A 60 18.97 13.47 -5.29
CA LEU A 60 17.67 13.01 -5.83
C LEU A 60 17.64 11.49 -6.01
N GLU A 61 18.76 10.86 -6.35
CA GLU A 61 18.88 9.41 -6.52
C GLU A 61 18.58 8.62 -5.24
N ALA A 62 18.66 9.25 -4.06
CA ALA A 62 18.27 8.63 -2.81
C ALA A 62 16.80 8.20 -2.78
N VAL A 63 15.94 8.76 -3.64
CA VAL A 63 14.55 8.31 -3.84
C VAL A 63 14.46 6.81 -4.17
N PHE A 64 15.41 6.26 -4.92
CA PHE A 64 15.42 4.82 -5.25
C PHE A 64 15.71 3.95 -4.02
N ALA A 65 16.66 4.37 -3.19
CA ALA A 65 16.94 3.72 -1.92
C ALA A 65 15.74 3.84 -0.97
N THR A 66 15.09 5.01 -0.90
CA THR A 66 13.84 5.20 -0.15
C THR A 66 12.73 4.27 -0.63
N LEU A 67 12.57 4.09 -1.94
CA LEU A 67 11.61 3.14 -2.50
C LEU A 67 11.93 1.70 -2.08
N ALA A 68 13.19 1.27 -2.14
CA ALA A 68 13.58 -0.09 -1.75
C ALA A 68 13.23 -0.37 -0.27
N PHE A 69 13.52 0.57 0.63
CA PHE A 69 13.11 0.45 2.03
C PHE A 69 11.60 0.49 2.21
N THR A 70 10.90 1.36 1.48
CA THR A 70 9.43 1.42 1.52
C THR A 70 8.82 0.09 1.07
N TYR A 71 9.32 -0.50 -0.01
CA TYR A 71 8.87 -1.81 -0.49
C TYR A 71 9.11 -2.90 0.55
N PHE A 72 10.26 -2.86 1.22
CA PHE A 72 10.57 -3.76 2.33
C PHE A 72 9.56 -3.61 3.48
N ASP A 73 9.27 -2.38 3.91
CA ASP A 73 8.28 -2.12 4.96
C ASP A 73 6.86 -2.51 4.55
N VAL A 74 6.50 -2.33 3.28
CA VAL A 74 5.22 -2.80 2.72
C VAL A 74 5.14 -4.31 2.78
N SER A 75 6.20 -5.02 2.41
CA SER A 75 6.19 -6.47 2.24
C SER A 75 6.43 -7.23 3.53
N GLN A 76 7.27 -6.70 4.43
CA GLN A 76 7.80 -7.38 5.62
C GLN A 76 7.58 -6.59 6.91
N GLY A 77 7.30 -5.29 6.80
CA GLY A 77 6.97 -4.46 7.94
C GLY A 77 5.54 -4.66 8.41
N SER A 78 5.14 -3.85 9.39
CA SER A 78 3.77 -3.94 9.89
C SER A 78 2.77 -3.37 8.89
N PHE A 79 1.70 -4.11 8.58
CA PHE A 79 0.74 -3.71 7.57
C PHE A 79 0.14 -2.33 7.86
N GLY A 80 0.23 -1.43 6.87
CA GLY A 80 -0.20 -0.04 6.94
C GLY A 80 0.78 0.93 7.61
N LEU A 81 1.97 0.49 8.03
CA LEU A 81 2.96 1.34 8.75
C LEU A 81 4.21 1.70 7.93
N TRP A 82 4.12 1.73 6.60
CA TRP A 82 5.25 2.05 5.70
C TRP A 82 5.43 3.56 5.40
N HIS A 83 4.77 4.45 6.15
CA HIS A 83 4.82 5.91 5.92
C HIS A 83 6.15 6.56 6.32
N GLN A 84 6.98 5.88 7.12
CA GLN A 84 8.20 6.45 7.73
C GLN A 84 9.21 6.94 6.68
N HIS A 85 9.32 6.23 5.56
CA HIS A 85 10.27 6.55 4.49
C HIS A 85 9.72 7.56 3.47
N LEU A 86 8.40 7.64 3.32
CA LEU A 86 7.75 8.47 2.31
C LEU A 86 8.02 9.97 2.52
N GLN A 87 8.07 10.44 3.77
CA GLN A 87 8.37 11.85 4.08
C GLN A 87 9.77 12.27 3.61
N GLY A 88 10.74 11.36 3.68
CA GLY A 88 12.10 11.58 3.19
C GLY A 88 12.12 11.75 1.67
N ALA A 89 11.44 10.86 0.95
CA ALA A 89 11.29 10.98 -0.51
C ALA A 89 10.59 12.29 -0.89
N ARG A 90 9.49 12.63 -0.22
CA ARG A 90 8.77 13.89 -0.46
C ARG A 90 9.67 15.11 -0.28
N SER A 91 10.42 15.17 0.81
CA SER A 91 11.32 16.30 1.10
C SER A 91 12.43 16.43 0.05
N LEU A 92 12.94 15.30 -0.45
CA LEU A 92 13.89 15.29 -1.57
C LEU A 92 13.26 15.81 -2.85
N LEU A 93 12.05 15.38 -3.20
CA LEU A 93 11.36 15.87 -4.39
C LEU A 93 11.12 17.37 -4.30
N ASP A 94 10.63 17.88 -3.17
CA ASP A 94 10.37 19.31 -2.97
C ASP A 94 11.66 20.17 -3.04
N LEU A 95 12.82 19.60 -2.68
CA LEU A 95 14.12 20.28 -2.79
C LEU A 95 14.52 20.51 -4.26
N HIS A 96 14.16 19.59 -5.16
CA HIS A 96 14.55 19.61 -6.57
C HIS A 96 13.44 20.10 -7.51
N CYS A 97 12.18 19.95 -7.10
CA CYS A 97 11.00 20.18 -7.91
C CYS A 97 9.98 20.97 -7.10
N SER A 98 9.61 22.16 -7.56
CA SER A 98 8.56 22.98 -6.95
C SER A 98 7.18 22.77 -7.59
N ASP A 99 7.13 22.14 -8.77
CA ASP A 99 5.90 21.91 -9.52
C ASP A 99 6.00 20.68 -10.44
N LYS A 100 4.86 20.34 -11.06
CA LYS A 100 4.71 19.22 -11.99
C LYS A 100 5.67 19.30 -13.19
N SER A 101 5.91 20.49 -13.73
CA SER A 101 6.75 20.66 -14.92
C SER A 101 8.22 20.36 -14.61
N GLN A 102 8.70 20.82 -13.46
CA GLN A 102 10.05 20.51 -12.97
C GLN A 102 10.18 19.02 -12.64
N LEU A 103 9.14 18.42 -12.05
CA LEU A 103 9.12 16.97 -11.80
C LEU A 103 9.19 16.15 -13.08
N GLN A 104 8.43 16.53 -14.10
CA GLN A 104 8.47 15.87 -15.41
C GLN A 104 9.84 15.99 -16.08
N ALA A 105 10.47 17.16 -16.00
CA ALA A 105 11.84 17.35 -16.49
C ALA A 105 12.85 16.47 -15.71
N ALA A 106 12.71 16.39 -14.38
CA ALA A 106 13.53 15.51 -13.56
C ALA A 106 13.34 14.03 -13.95
N CYS A 107 12.11 13.58 -14.16
CA CYS A 107 11.81 12.22 -14.62
C CYS A 107 12.40 11.89 -16.01
N GLN A 108 12.48 12.87 -16.91
CA GLN A 108 13.14 12.71 -18.21
C GLN A 108 14.67 12.63 -18.07
N SER A 109 15.24 13.33 -17.10
CA SER A 109 16.68 13.35 -16.84
C SER A 109 17.20 12.14 -16.05
N LEU A 110 16.36 11.55 -15.21
CA LEU A 110 16.72 10.44 -14.32
C LEU A 110 15.81 9.22 -14.60
N PRO A 111 16.29 8.24 -15.40
CA PRO A 111 15.51 7.07 -15.77
C PRO A 111 14.97 6.31 -14.54
N GLY A 112 13.71 5.88 -14.61
CA GLY A 112 13.04 5.15 -13.53
C GLY A 112 12.48 6.01 -12.40
N LEU A 113 12.81 7.31 -12.32
CA LEU A 113 12.32 8.19 -11.26
C LEU A 113 10.78 8.27 -11.25
N GLN A 114 10.14 8.37 -12.43
CA GLN A 114 8.68 8.41 -12.53
C GLN A 114 8.03 7.14 -11.93
N HIS A 115 8.61 5.97 -12.19
CA HIS A 115 8.13 4.71 -11.65
C HIS A 115 8.30 4.66 -10.12
N ALA A 116 9.45 5.15 -9.62
CA ALA A 116 9.69 5.23 -8.19
C ALA A 116 8.68 6.13 -7.48
N ILE A 117 8.43 7.33 -8.01
CA ILE A 117 7.43 8.26 -7.44
C ILE A 117 6.02 7.66 -7.52
N THR A 118 5.69 6.97 -8.62
CA THR A 118 4.39 6.30 -8.80
C THR A 118 4.14 5.27 -7.69
N LEU A 119 5.13 4.42 -7.40
CA LEU A 119 5.02 3.44 -6.31
C LEU A 119 4.95 4.10 -4.93
N LEU A 120 5.77 5.13 -4.67
CA LEU A 120 5.75 5.86 -3.40
C LEU A 120 4.39 6.56 -3.17
N ALA A 121 3.83 7.18 -4.20
CA ALA A 121 2.51 7.81 -4.14
C ALA A 121 1.37 6.79 -3.95
N TRP A 122 1.49 5.61 -4.56
CA TRP A 122 0.59 4.49 -4.31
C TRP A 122 0.67 4.00 -2.85
N TYR A 123 1.88 3.85 -2.31
CA TYR A 123 2.08 3.45 -0.92
C TYR A 123 1.59 4.51 0.09
N ASP A 124 1.69 5.80 -0.23
CA ASP A 124 1.12 6.87 0.60
C ASP A 124 -0.39 6.66 0.82
N ILE A 125 -1.16 6.51 -0.26
CA ILE A 125 -2.61 6.33 -0.18
C ILE A 125 -2.99 5.01 0.48
N THR A 126 -2.37 3.91 0.04
CA THR A 126 -2.70 2.60 0.57
C THR A 126 -2.32 2.46 2.05
N GLY A 127 -1.22 3.08 2.47
CA GLY A 127 -0.77 3.14 3.87
C GLY A 127 -1.69 3.96 4.75
N VAL A 128 -2.14 5.12 4.27
CA VAL A 128 -3.11 5.94 5.01
C VAL A 128 -4.45 5.19 5.18
N ILE A 129 -4.96 4.52 4.15
CA ILE A 129 -6.21 3.74 4.26
C ILE A 129 -6.03 2.58 5.26
N ALA A 130 -4.94 1.81 5.15
CA ALA A 130 -4.67 0.69 6.05
C ALA A 130 -4.52 1.16 7.51
N SER A 131 -3.78 2.24 7.76
CA SER A 131 -3.56 2.77 9.11
C SER A 131 -4.83 3.33 9.75
N ILE A 132 -5.67 4.05 8.99
CA ILE A 132 -7.00 4.52 9.46
C ILE A 132 -7.84 3.33 9.92
N ARG A 133 -7.80 2.21 9.19
CA ARG A 133 -8.63 1.03 9.48
C ARG A 133 -8.10 0.21 10.65
N ALA A 134 -6.78 0.06 10.75
CA ALA A 134 -6.14 -0.60 11.88
C ALA A 134 -6.17 0.22 13.17
N ASN A 135 -6.86 1.38 13.20
CA ASN A 135 -6.88 2.34 14.30
C ASN A 135 -5.47 2.71 14.80
N LYS A 136 -4.49 2.74 13.89
CA LYS A 136 -3.11 3.08 14.21
C LYS A 136 -2.95 4.60 14.23
N VAL A 137 -2.18 5.12 15.20
CA VAL A 137 -1.88 6.55 15.33
C VAL A 137 -0.88 6.95 14.25
N CYS A 138 -1.35 7.11 13.01
CA CYS A 138 -0.60 7.74 11.93
C CYS A 138 -1.26 9.05 11.54
N SER A 139 -0.46 9.99 11.01
CA SER A 139 -0.99 11.18 10.37
C SER A 139 -2.00 10.76 9.30
N ARG A 140 -3.24 11.24 9.41
CA ARG A 140 -4.31 10.97 8.42
C ARG A 140 -4.12 11.75 7.12
N ALA A 141 -3.04 12.53 7.02
CA ALA A 141 -2.74 13.34 5.85
C ALA A 141 -1.85 12.56 4.87
N LEU A 142 -2.17 12.69 3.59
CA LEU A 142 -1.31 12.24 2.50
C LEU A 142 0.00 13.04 2.52
N ILE A 143 1.11 12.34 2.30
CA ILE A 143 2.46 12.92 2.29
C ILE A 143 2.74 13.60 0.94
N PHE A 144 2.30 13.00 -0.15
CA PHE A 144 2.47 13.57 -1.48
C PHE A 144 1.32 14.52 -1.84
N ASP A 145 1.62 15.55 -2.63
CA ASP A 145 0.62 16.46 -3.20
C ASP A 145 0.03 15.91 -4.50
N ASP A 146 -1.03 16.54 -4.99
CA ASP A 146 -1.70 16.09 -6.21
C ASP A 146 -0.77 16.16 -7.43
N TRP A 147 0.08 17.18 -7.51
CA TRP A 147 1.03 17.32 -8.61
C TRP A 147 2.10 16.20 -8.64
N HIS A 148 2.37 15.55 -7.51
CA HIS A 148 3.24 14.36 -7.46
C HIS A 148 2.54 13.10 -8.02
N ARG A 149 1.21 13.02 -7.90
CA ARG A 149 0.39 11.89 -8.39
C ARG A 149 0.01 12.02 -9.87
N ASP A 150 -0.01 13.24 -10.35
CA ASP A 150 -0.33 13.59 -11.74
C ASP A 150 0.61 12.97 -12.78
N ILE A 151 1.81 12.56 -12.38
CA ILE A 151 2.78 11.92 -13.28
C ILE A 151 2.59 10.41 -13.40
N MET A 152 1.70 9.79 -12.62
CA MET A 152 1.46 8.34 -12.69
C MET A 152 0.85 7.97 -14.06
N ASP A 153 1.36 6.90 -14.66
CA ASP A 153 0.87 6.43 -15.97
C ASP A 153 -0.33 5.49 -15.86
N ASN A 154 -1.05 5.31 -16.96
CA ASN A 154 -2.19 4.38 -17.01
C ASN A 154 -1.77 2.91 -16.92
N SER A 155 -0.56 2.56 -17.38
CA SER A 155 -0.03 1.20 -17.28
C SER A 155 0.12 0.72 -15.84
N PHE A 156 0.43 1.61 -14.90
CA PHE A 156 0.46 1.30 -13.48
C PHE A 156 -0.93 0.94 -12.94
N PHE A 157 -1.96 1.68 -13.35
CA PHE A 157 -3.34 1.41 -12.95
C PHE A 157 -3.85 0.08 -13.50
N ASP A 158 -3.45 -0.28 -14.72
CA ASP A 158 -3.72 -1.60 -15.30
C ASP A 158 -3.01 -2.73 -14.53
N LEU A 159 -1.76 -2.49 -14.08
CA LEU A 159 -0.96 -3.45 -13.31
C LEU A 159 -1.61 -3.81 -11.96
N VAL A 160 -2.14 -2.82 -11.24
CA VAL A 160 -2.73 -2.99 -9.90
C VAL A 160 -4.24 -3.25 -9.94
N GLY A 161 -4.86 -3.13 -11.12
CA GLY A 161 -6.30 -3.29 -11.33
C GLY A 161 -7.15 -2.16 -10.76
N CYS A 162 -6.55 -1.07 -10.29
CA CYS A 162 -7.25 0.10 -9.76
C CYS A 162 -7.21 1.19 -10.82
N THR A 163 -8.35 1.54 -11.42
CA THR A 163 -8.38 2.63 -12.41
C THR A 163 -8.00 3.96 -11.78
N ARG A 164 -7.39 4.86 -12.57
CA ARG A 164 -7.11 6.25 -12.16
C ARG A 164 -8.31 6.93 -11.48
N HIS A 165 -9.51 6.75 -12.04
CA HIS A 165 -10.74 7.30 -11.47
C HIS A 165 -10.96 6.86 -10.00
N THR A 166 -10.85 5.55 -9.74
CA THR A 166 -11.01 4.98 -8.40
C THR A 166 -9.88 5.39 -7.46
N PHE A 167 -8.66 5.48 -7.97
CA PHE A 167 -7.53 6.01 -7.21
C PHE A 167 -7.76 7.47 -6.77
N ASP A 168 -8.19 8.33 -7.69
CA ASP A 168 -8.51 9.74 -7.40
C ASP A 168 -9.70 9.84 -6.42
N ALA A 169 -10.68 8.94 -6.52
CA ALA A 169 -11.77 8.85 -5.56
C ALA A 169 -11.27 8.50 -4.15
N LEU A 170 -10.33 7.55 -4.01
CA LEU A 170 -9.71 7.23 -2.71
C LEU A 170 -8.97 8.44 -2.12
N VAL A 171 -8.25 9.21 -2.95
CA VAL A 171 -7.61 10.47 -2.52
C VAL A 171 -8.65 11.47 -2.01
N LYS A 172 -9.76 11.65 -2.73
CA LYS A 172 -10.87 12.52 -2.30
C LYS A 172 -11.46 12.06 -0.97
N VAL A 173 -11.64 10.75 -0.77
CA VAL A 173 -12.16 10.18 0.48
C VAL A 173 -11.25 10.51 1.66
N ILE A 174 -9.95 10.32 1.52
CA ILE A 174 -8.97 10.64 2.57
C ILE A 174 -9.02 12.14 2.93
N LYS A 175 -9.14 13.01 1.91
CA LYS A 175 -9.25 14.46 2.08
C LYS A 175 -10.65 14.93 2.54
N SER A 176 -11.66 14.06 2.47
CA SER A 176 -13.01 14.39 2.92
C SER A 176 -13.06 14.37 4.45
N GLY A 177 -13.52 15.46 5.05
CA GLY A 177 -13.77 15.51 6.49
C GLY A 177 -15.01 14.70 6.85
N VAL A 178 -15.12 14.26 8.10
CA VAL A 178 -16.25 13.45 8.61
C VAL A 178 -17.56 14.25 8.56
N ALA A 179 -18.64 13.64 8.07
CA ALA A 179 -20.00 14.20 8.06
C ALA A 179 -20.12 15.62 7.50
N THR A 180 -19.41 15.92 6.41
CA THR A 180 -19.47 17.21 5.70
C THR A 180 -20.33 17.12 4.45
N ALA A 181 -20.78 18.24 3.88
CA ALA A 181 -21.43 18.24 2.57
C ALA A 181 -20.55 17.59 1.48
N ARG A 182 -19.22 17.78 1.60
CA ARG A 182 -18.22 17.14 0.75
C ARG A 182 -18.22 15.63 0.91
N SER A 183 -18.39 15.10 2.13
CA SER A 183 -18.41 13.67 2.39
C SER A 183 -19.65 12.98 1.82
N ILE A 184 -20.80 13.67 1.80
CA ILE A 184 -22.02 13.21 1.12
C ILE A 184 -21.80 13.16 -0.39
N ALA A 185 -21.23 14.21 -0.99
CA ALA A 185 -20.92 14.23 -2.41
C ALA A 185 -19.96 13.09 -2.80
N THR A 186 -18.88 12.89 -2.03
CA THR A 186 -17.94 11.78 -2.25
C THR A 186 -18.60 10.41 -2.13
N PHE A 187 -19.52 10.23 -1.18
CA PHE A 187 -20.31 9.00 -1.07
C PHE A 187 -21.20 8.74 -2.28
N LEU A 188 -21.91 9.77 -2.76
CA LEU A 188 -22.76 9.64 -3.94
C LEU A 188 -21.93 9.36 -5.20
N GLU A 189 -20.76 9.99 -5.35
CA GLU A 189 -19.80 9.68 -6.43
C GLU A 189 -19.36 8.20 -6.38
N CYS A 190 -18.90 7.73 -5.21
CA CYS A 190 -18.46 6.34 -5.06
C CYS A 190 -19.60 5.33 -5.25
N LEU A 191 -20.81 5.67 -4.80
CA LEU A 191 -21.99 4.84 -5.00
C LEU A 191 -22.35 4.76 -6.47
N ASN A 192 -22.35 5.89 -7.18
CA ASN A 192 -22.61 5.92 -8.62
C ASN A 192 -21.57 5.10 -9.41
N ASP A 193 -20.30 5.15 -9.02
CA ASP A 193 -19.23 4.34 -9.63
C ASP A 193 -19.44 2.83 -9.49
N VAL A 194 -19.96 2.41 -8.34
CA VAL A 194 -20.31 1.01 -8.05
C VAL A 194 -21.56 0.58 -8.82
N LEU A 195 -22.55 1.47 -8.94
CA LEU A 195 -23.81 1.20 -9.63
C LEU A 195 -23.69 1.28 -11.16
N SER A 196 -22.69 1.99 -11.68
CA SER A 196 -22.44 2.11 -13.11
C SER A 196 -22.08 0.75 -13.69
N ILE A 197 -23.00 0.18 -14.48
CA ILE A 197 -22.84 -1.12 -15.13
C ILE A 197 -21.81 -0.97 -16.25
N ASN A 198 -20.71 -1.73 -16.18
CA ASN A 198 -19.84 -1.93 -17.34
C ASN A 198 -20.46 -3.01 -18.24
N ASP A 199 -21.34 -2.60 -19.15
CA ASP A 199 -22.11 -3.46 -20.08
C ASP A 199 -21.26 -4.17 -21.18
N SER A 200 -19.97 -4.40 -20.96
CA SER A 200 -19.16 -5.18 -21.91
C SER A 200 -19.26 -6.66 -21.58
N ALA A 201 -20.23 -7.34 -22.22
CA ALA A 201 -20.46 -8.79 -22.17
C ALA A 201 -19.35 -9.62 -22.86
N GLN A 202 -18.10 -9.42 -22.48
CA GLN A 202 -16.98 -10.29 -22.82
C GLN A 202 -16.39 -10.82 -21.52
N LEU A 203 -16.16 -12.15 -21.47
CA LEU A 203 -15.45 -12.90 -20.41
C LEU A 203 -14.81 -11.96 -19.38
N VAL A 204 -15.43 -11.81 -18.20
CA VAL A 204 -15.04 -10.78 -17.22
C VAL A 204 -13.57 -10.96 -16.90
N ALA A 205 -12.73 -10.10 -17.49
CA ALA A 205 -11.29 -10.21 -17.37
C ALA A 205 -10.92 -10.02 -15.89
N GLU A 206 -9.88 -10.71 -15.43
CA GLU A 206 -9.40 -10.59 -14.05
C GLU A 206 -9.22 -9.13 -13.60
N SER A 207 -8.80 -8.25 -14.52
CA SER A 207 -8.69 -6.81 -14.32
C SER A 207 -10.02 -6.11 -14.00
N GLN A 208 -11.13 -6.56 -14.58
CA GLN A 208 -12.47 -6.02 -14.28
C GLN A 208 -12.92 -6.43 -12.87
N HIS A 209 -12.65 -7.68 -12.46
CA HIS A 209 -12.92 -8.12 -11.09
C HIS A 209 -12.09 -7.32 -10.08
N ALA A 210 -10.78 -7.17 -10.32
CA ALA A 210 -9.90 -6.36 -9.50
C ALA A 210 -10.42 -4.90 -9.40
N ASN A 211 -10.82 -4.32 -10.54
CA ASN A 211 -11.37 -2.96 -10.58
C ASN A 211 -12.64 -2.79 -9.75
N MET A 212 -13.59 -3.70 -9.88
CA MET A 212 -14.80 -3.69 -9.05
C MET A 212 -14.47 -3.82 -7.57
N GLY A 213 -13.45 -4.60 -7.23
CA GLY A 213 -12.94 -4.72 -5.87
C GLY A 213 -12.46 -3.39 -5.31
N TRP A 214 -11.66 -2.66 -6.10
CA TRP A 214 -11.21 -1.31 -5.75
C TRP A 214 -12.36 -0.30 -5.63
N LYS A 215 -13.41 -0.41 -6.44
CA LYS A 215 -14.61 0.42 -6.29
C LYS A 215 -15.36 0.12 -5.00
N TYR A 216 -15.55 -1.17 -4.68
CA TYR A 216 -16.21 -1.58 -3.43
C TYR A 216 -15.46 -1.09 -2.20
N ILE A 217 -14.12 -1.17 -2.19
CA ILE A 217 -13.33 -0.72 -1.04
C ILE A 217 -13.30 0.80 -0.95
N CYS A 218 -13.38 1.51 -2.07
CA CYS A 218 -13.53 2.97 -2.09
C CYS A 218 -14.85 3.38 -1.42
N LEU A 219 -15.98 2.77 -1.81
CA LEU A 219 -17.27 3.02 -1.18
C LEU A 219 -17.27 2.60 0.30
N LEU A 220 -16.73 1.43 0.63
CA LEU A 220 -16.62 0.93 2.01
C LEU A 220 -15.77 1.87 2.88
N THR A 221 -14.66 2.36 2.35
CA THR A 221 -13.80 3.35 3.03
C THR A 221 -14.54 4.67 3.23
N THR A 222 -15.32 5.10 2.24
CA THR A 222 -16.15 6.29 2.33
C THR A 222 -17.20 6.17 3.41
N ILE A 223 -17.96 5.07 3.43
CA ILE A 223 -18.98 4.79 4.46
C ILE A 223 -18.34 4.88 5.84
N ASN A 224 -17.27 4.15 6.06
CA ASN A 224 -16.63 4.07 7.37
C ASN A 224 -15.97 5.39 7.82
N HIS A 225 -15.45 6.18 6.89
CA HIS A 225 -14.77 7.44 7.20
C HIS A 225 -15.75 8.60 7.37
N CYS A 226 -16.78 8.65 6.52
CA CYS A 226 -17.70 9.77 6.43
C CYS A 226 -18.97 9.56 7.29
N PHE A 227 -19.37 8.32 7.50
CA PHE A 227 -20.60 7.89 8.19
C PHE A 227 -20.31 6.77 9.19
N PRO A 228 -19.55 7.05 10.27
CA PRO A 228 -19.11 6.03 11.23
C PRO A 228 -20.24 5.39 12.06
N GLN A 229 -21.48 5.88 11.91
CA GLN A 229 -22.64 5.32 12.59
C GLN A 229 -23.10 4.01 11.93
N PRO A 230 -23.66 3.05 12.69
CA PRO A 230 -24.03 1.72 12.18
C PRO A 230 -25.21 1.72 11.19
N VAL A 231 -25.64 2.88 10.71
CA VAL A 231 -26.80 3.07 9.80
C VAL A 231 -26.61 2.30 8.49
N LEU A 232 -25.36 2.14 8.02
CA LEU A 232 -25.04 1.51 6.74
C LEU A 232 -24.44 0.10 6.87
N ARG A 233 -24.64 -0.57 8.02
CA ARG A 233 -24.02 -1.88 8.30
C ARG A 233 -24.36 -2.96 7.26
N HIS A 234 -25.62 -3.03 6.83
CA HIS A 234 -26.03 -3.97 5.78
C HIS A 234 -25.33 -3.72 4.43
N ILE A 235 -25.02 -2.45 4.12
CA ILE A 235 -24.27 -2.11 2.91
C ILE A 235 -22.81 -2.56 3.07
N GLN A 236 -22.21 -2.33 4.25
CA GLN A 236 -20.85 -2.80 4.55
C GLN A 236 -20.75 -4.32 4.40
N ASP A 237 -21.65 -5.08 5.01
CA ASP A 237 -21.68 -6.55 4.91
C ASP A 237 -21.85 -7.03 3.46
N THR A 238 -22.69 -6.34 2.67
CA THR A 238 -22.87 -6.64 1.25
C THR A 238 -21.59 -6.37 0.47
N LEU A 239 -20.92 -5.25 0.71
CA LEU A 239 -19.65 -4.91 0.05
C LEU A 239 -18.55 -5.91 0.40
N VAL A 240 -18.42 -6.30 1.67
CA VAL A 240 -17.45 -7.33 2.09
C VAL A 240 -17.73 -8.67 1.40
N SER A 241 -19.00 -9.07 1.31
CA SER A 241 -19.39 -10.30 0.59
C SER A 241 -18.99 -10.24 -0.89
N LYS A 242 -19.20 -9.09 -1.55
CA LYS A 242 -18.80 -8.88 -2.95
C LYS A 242 -17.28 -8.89 -3.12
N ILE A 243 -16.53 -8.34 -2.18
CA ILE A 243 -15.05 -8.40 -2.19
C ILE A 243 -14.57 -9.85 -2.01
N CYS A 244 -15.19 -10.63 -1.12
CA CYS A 244 -14.85 -12.05 -0.94
C CYS A 244 -15.09 -12.88 -2.22
N ILE A 245 -16.18 -12.61 -2.94
CA ILE A 245 -16.41 -13.22 -4.27
C ILE A 245 -15.29 -12.86 -5.24
N ILE A 246 -14.84 -11.60 -5.25
CA ILE A 246 -13.73 -11.15 -6.11
C ILE A 246 -12.44 -11.87 -5.74
N ILE A 247 -12.09 -11.97 -4.45
CA ILE A 247 -10.88 -12.67 -3.99
C ILE A 247 -10.82 -14.09 -4.57
N ASN A 248 -11.93 -14.82 -4.53
CA ASN A 248 -12.02 -16.18 -5.07
C ASN A 248 -12.01 -16.25 -6.61
N SER A 249 -12.32 -15.13 -7.28
CA SER A 249 -12.34 -15.06 -8.75
C SER A 249 -11.01 -14.64 -9.37
N LEU A 250 -10.09 -14.06 -8.58
CA LEU A 250 -8.77 -13.66 -9.04
C LEU A 250 -7.87 -14.89 -9.21
N ILE A 251 -6.96 -14.84 -10.18
CA ILE A 251 -6.03 -15.93 -10.43
C ILE A 251 -4.95 -15.90 -9.35
N VAL A 252 -4.93 -16.94 -8.53
CA VAL A 252 -3.96 -17.08 -7.43
C VAL A 252 -2.53 -16.97 -7.97
N GLY A 253 -1.75 -16.05 -7.39
CA GLY A 253 -0.36 -15.79 -7.79
C GLY A 253 -0.18 -14.76 -8.90
N SER A 254 -1.26 -14.29 -9.54
CA SER A 254 -1.18 -13.20 -10.52
C SER A 254 -0.71 -11.89 -9.89
N THR A 255 -0.25 -10.96 -10.71
CA THR A 255 0.14 -9.61 -10.25
C THR A 255 -1.04 -8.87 -9.60
N LEU A 256 -2.24 -8.99 -10.19
CA LEU A 256 -3.47 -8.40 -9.65
C LEU A 256 -3.79 -8.98 -8.27
N TYR A 257 -3.69 -10.30 -8.10
CA TYR A 257 -3.90 -10.96 -6.81
C TYR A 257 -2.98 -10.42 -5.72
N LYS A 258 -1.69 -10.23 -6.04
CA LYS A 258 -0.69 -9.68 -5.10
C LYS A 258 -0.97 -8.22 -4.72
N HIS A 259 -1.40 -7.40 -5.68
CA HIS A 259 -1.75 -5.99 -5.41
C HIS A 259 -3.12 -5.81 -4.73
N PHE A 260 -3.92 -6.88 -4.61
CA PHE A 260 -5.23 -6.85 -3.98
C PHE A 260 -5.19 -6.88 -2.43
N ALA A 261 -4.01 -6.80 -1.82
CA ALA A 261 -3.81 -6.91 -0.38
C ALA A 261 -4.56 -5.84 0.43
N LEU A 262 -4.55 -4.58 -0.01
CA LEU A 262 -5.31 -3.52 0.68
C LEU A 262 -6.83 -3.79 0.62
N PRO A 263 -7.44 -4.09 -0.55
CA PRO A 263 -8.83 -4.52 -0.60
C PRO A 263 -9.18 -5.64 0.39
N VAL A 264 -8.36 -6.68 0.46
CA VAL A 264 -8.56 -7.79 1.40
C VAL A 264 -8.48 -7.29 2.85
N PHE A 265 -7.49 -6.45 3.17
CA PHE A 265 -7.33 -5.90 4.51
C PHE A 265 -8.53 -5.03 4.94
N VAL A 266 -9.01 -4.14 4.07
CA VAL A 266 -10.18 -3.29 4.37
C VAL A 266 -11.44 -4.15 4.54
N ALA A 267 -11.61 -5.19 3.72
CA ALA A 267 -12.71 -6.15 3.86
C ALA A 267 -12.63 -6.89 5.20
N ALA A 268 -11.42 -7.30 5.62
CA ALA A 268 -11.18 -7.97 6.90
C ALA A 268 -11.62 -7.11 8.08
N MET A 269 -11.27 -5.82 8.07
CA MET A 269 -11.67 -4.86 9.12
C MET A 269 -13.18 -4.57 9.16
N ASN A 270 -13.96 -5.14 8.24
CA ASN A 270 -15.42 -4.99 8.17
C ASN A 270 -16.15 -6.33 8.12
N ALA A 271 -15.42 -7.45 8.22
CA ALA A 271 -15.99 -8.77 8.13
C ALA A 271 -16.90 -9.04 9.34
N SER A 272 -18.01 -9.74 9.11
CA SER A 272 -19.06 -9.92 10.12
C SER A 272 -19.52 -11.36 10.28
N ASN A 273 -19.07 -12.28 9.42
CA ASN A 273 -19.47 -13.68 9.47
C ASN A 273 -18.30 -14.66 9.20
N PRO A 274 -18.44 -15.94 9.57
CA PRO A 274 -17.36 -16.92 9.44
C PRO A 274 -16.88 -17.18 8.00
N GLU A 275 -17.75 -17.03 6.99
CA GLU A 275 -17.39 -17.25 5.59
C GLU A 275 -16.41 -16.17 5.10
N HIS A 276 -16.67 -14.90 5.44
CA HIS A 276 -15.74 -13.80 5.18
C HIS A 276 -14.37 -14.08 5.79
N LEU A 277 -14.35 -14.49 7.07
CA LEU A 277 -13.12 -14.81 7.80
C LEU A 277 -12.34 -15.93 7.11
N SER A 278 -13.01 -17.00 6.69
CA SER A 278 -12.37 -18.14 6.01
C SER A 278 -11.72 -17.76 4.68
N ILE A 279 -12.40 -16.96 3.85
CA ILE A 279 -11.85 -16.52 2.54
C ILE A 279 -10.64 -15.61 2.75
N ILE A 280 -10.74 -14.68 3.69
CA ILE A 280 -9.68 -13.72 4.01
C ILE A 280 -8.46 -14.42 4.61
N ARG A 281 -8.66 -15.40 5.50
CA ARG A 281 -7.59 -16.28 6.00
C ARG A 281 -6.84 -16.95 4.85
N GLY A 282 -7.57 -17.58 3.93
CA GLY A 282 -6.98 -18.25 2.78
C GLY A 282 -6.12 -17.31 1.91
N TYR A 283 -6.54 -16.06 1.72
CA TYR A 283 -5.74 -15.05 1.02
C TYR A 283 -4.41 -14.79 1.73
N TRP A 284 -4.44 -14.48 3.02
CA TRP A 284 -3.23 -14.14 3.77
C TRP A 284 -2.30 -15.34 3.97
N GLU A 285 -2.86 -16.52 4.21
CA GLU A 285 -2.09 -17.77 4.29
C GLU A 285 -1.34 -18.04 2.99
N TYR A 286 -1.99 -17.82 1.84
CA TYR A 286 -1.30 -17.93 0.54
C TYR A 286 -0.17 -16.91 0.41
N MET A 287 -0.42 -15.64 0.76
CA MET A 287 0.61 -14.58 0.68
C MET A 287 1.81 -14.87 1.60
N ALA A 288 1.58 -15.55 2.73
CA ALA A 288 2.63 -15.95 3.66
C ALA A 288 3.34 -17.27 3.30
N ALA A 289 2.79 -18.09 2.40
CA ALA A 289 3.30 -19.43 2.08
C ALA A 289 4.42 -19.45 1.02
N GLY A 290 4.77 -18.31 0.42
CA GLY A 290 5.81 -18.22 -0.61
C GLY A 290 7.25 -18.25 -0.07
N GLU A 291 8.23 -18.44 -0.96
CA GLU A 291 9.67 -18.33 -0.64
C GLU A 291 10.03 -16.95 -0.09
N PHE A 292 9.31 -15.92 -0.53
CA PHE A 292 9.32 -14.59 0.04
C PHE A 292 7.93 -14.28 0.58
N PRO A 293 7.64 -14.58 1.87
CA PRO A 293 6.36 -14.32 2.49
C PRO A 293 6.01 -12.83 2.38
N LEU A 294 4.79 -12.50 1.98
CA LEU A 294 4.32 -11.11 1.89
C LEU A 294 3.30 -10.85 2.99
N TYR A 295 3.41 -9.68 3.62
CA TYR A 295 2.48 -9.19 4.65
C TYR A 295 2.37 -10.10 5.88
N PRO A 296 3.50 -10.45 6.53
CA PRO A 296 3.52 -11.50 7.56
C PRO A 296 2.65 -11.20 8.79
N ASP A 297 2.35 -9.94 9.09
CA ASP A 297 1.53 -9.55 10.25
C ASP A 297 0.06 -9.25 9.91
N ALA A 298 -0.31 -9.18 8.62
CA ALA A 298 -1.63 -8.71 8.20
C ALA A 298 -2.76 -9.60 8.74
N LEU A 299 -2.61 -10.93 8.66
CA LEU A 299 -3.57 -11.87 9.22
C LEU A 299 -3.68 -11.73 10.74
N GLY A 300 -2.55 -11.59 11.45
CA GLY A 300 -2.55 -11.44 12.90
C GLY A 300 -3.30 -10.19 13.37
N ILE A 301 -3.19 -9.08 12.63
CA ILE A 301 -3.97 -7.87 12.86
C ILE A 301 -5.47 -8.13 12.64
N CYS A 302 -5.83 -8.84 11.56
CA CYS A 302 -7.22 -9.21 11.27
C CYS A 302 -7.84 -10.07 12.37
N GLU A 303 -7.14 -11.12 12.81
CA GLU A 303 -7.60 -12.02 13.87
C GLU A 303 -7.82 -11.31 15.20
N SER A 304 -6.88 -10.43 15.56
CA SER A 304 -6.97 -9.65 16.80
C SER A 304 -8.21 -8.75 16.76
N HIS A 305 -8.47 -8.09 15.63
CA HIS A 305 -9.67 -7.28 15.44
C HIS A 305 -10.96 -8.12 15.52
N TRP A 306 -11.00 -9.28 14.86
CA TRP A 306 -12.16 -10.18 14.89
C TRP A 306 -12.43 -10.77 16.28
N TYR A 307 -11.37 -11.00 17.06
CA TYR A 307 -11.47 -11.43 18.44
C TYR A 307 -12.09 -10.34 19.33
N GLU A 308 -11.65 -9.09 19.19
CA GLU A 308 -12.22 -7.93 19.90
C GLU A 308 -13.72 -7.74 19.60
N LEU A 309 -14.14 -8.03 18.36
CA LEU A 309 -15.54 -7.98 17.96
C LEU A 309 -16.35 -9.22 18.36
N GLY A 310 -15.72 -10.26 18.92
CA GLY A 310 -16.38 -11.51 19.32
C GLY A 310 -16.89 -12.37 18.17
N ILE A 311 -16.35 -12.19 16.95
CA ILE A 311 -16.76 -12.92 15.75
C ILE A 311 -15.83 -14.09 15.40
N SER A 312 -14.61 -14.11 15.95
CA SER A 312 -13.69 -15.25 15.86
C SER A 312 -13.66 -16.00 17.19
N SER A 313 -13.88 -17.32 17.16
CA SER A 313 -13.85 -18.20 18.34
C SER A 313 -12.49 -18.87 18.58
N ASP A 314 -11.50 -18.63 17.71
CA ASP A 314 -10.21 -19.32 17.78
C ASP A 314 -9.27 -18.67 18.80
N GLN A 315 -9.19 -19.27 19.99
CA GLN A 315 -8.02 -19.14 20.85
C GLN A 315 -6.83 -19.83 20.19
N ARG A 316 -5.99 -19.10 19.45
CA ARG A 316 -4.58 -19.49 19.34
C ARG A 316 -3.77 -18.80 20.42
N ARG A 317 -3.44 -19.64 21.42
CA ARG A 317 -2.42 -19.45 22.43
C ARG A 317 -1.28 -18.60 21.90
N SER A 318 -1.05 -17.48 22.58
CA SER A 318 0.26 -16.88 22.74
C SER A 318 1.29 -17.97 23.02
N SER A 319 2.08 -18.33 22.03
CA SER A 319 3.39 -18.94 22.23
C SER A 319 4.42 -17.83 22.04
N VAL A 320 4.96 -17.46 23.21
CA VAL A 320 6.19 -16.73 23.47
C VAL A 320 7.30 -17.07 22.49
#